data_AF-A0A6L6DL04-F1
#
_entry.id   AF-A0A6L6DL04-F1
#
_cell.length_a   1.000
_cell.length_b   1.000
_cell.length_c   1.000
_cell.angle_alpha   90.00
_cell.angle_beta   90.00
_cell.angle_gamma   90.00
#
_symmetry.space_group_name_H-M   'P 1'
#
loop_
_entity.id
_entity.type
_entity.pdbx_description
1 polymer ?
#
loop_
_entity_poly.entity_id
_entity_poly.type
_entity_poly.pdbx_seq_one_letter_code
_entity_poly.pdbx_strand_id
1 'polypeptide(L)'
;KLLWVEFDGNLITIADKQTNFLTVKNSKGKELSDGKAFVGGARISVNIKDRSATGTIKVSWRVVSEDGHPVSSFLTFTVRK
;
A
#
# COMPACT_ATOMS: atom_id res chain seq x y z
N LYS A 1 -10.54 5.98 6.20
CA LYS A 1 -10.83 4.80 5.36
C LYS A 1 -9.48 4.16 5.07
N LEU A 2 -9.40 2.85 5.29
CA LEU A 2 -8.16 2.09 5.19
C LEU A 2 -8.10 1.40 3.83
N LEU A 3 -6.92 1.38 3.22
CA LEU A 3 -6.62 0.50 2.08
C LEU A 3 -5.57 -0.51 2.53
N TRP A 4 -5.77 -1.77 2.16
CA TRP A 4 -4.84 -2.84 2.46
C TRP A 4 -4.63 -3.76 1.26
N VAL A 5 -3.48 -4.42 1.25
CA VAL A 5 -3.14 -5.52 0.33
C VAL A 5 -2.70 -6.69 1.20
N GLU A 6 -3.23 -7.87 0.90
CA GLU A 6 -2.92 -9.11 1.61
C GLU A 6 -2.12 -10.04 0.70
N PHE A 7 -1.17 -10.74 1.31
CA PHE A 7 -0.29 -11.70 0.69
C PHE A 7 -0.59 -13.10 1.24
N ASP A 8 -0.06 -14.12 0.58
CA ASP A 8 -0.19 -15.52 1.00
C ASP A 8 0.63 -15.85 2.26
N GLY A 9 1.70 -15.09 2.51
CA GLY A 9 2.56 -15.21 3.69
C GLY A 9 2.65 -13.93 4.52
N ASN A 10 3.17 -14.08 5.74
CA ASN A 10 3.47 -12.96 6.62
C ASN A 10 4.57 -12.06 6.04
N LEU A 11 4.50 -10.78 6.38
CA LEU A 11 5.48 -9.78 5.99
C LEU A 11 6.45 -9.50 7.13
N ILE A 12 7.73 -9.33 6.80
CA ILE A 12 8.76 -9.03 7.80
C ILE A 12 8.59 -7.60 8.35
N THR A 13 8.78 -7.45 9.64
CA THR A 13 8.90 -6.15 10.31
C THR A 13 10.23 -6.10 11.06
N ILE A 14 10.97 -4.99 10.93
CA ILE A 14 12.28 -4.84 11.57
C ILE A 14 12.22 -3.63 12.49
N ALA A 15 11.86 -3.85 13.76
CA ALA A 15 11.77 -2.81 14.79
C ALA A 15 11.21 -1.49 14.22
N ASP A 16 11.96 -0.38 14.34
CA ASP A 16 11.53 0.95 13.92
C ASP A 16 11.88 1.27 12.45
N LYS A 17 12.30 0.29 11.65
CA LYS A 17 12.65 0.49 10.24
C LYS A 17 11.45 0.23 9.34
N GLN A 18 11.15 1.19 8.46
CA GLN A 18 10.20 0.99 7.38
C GLN A 18 10.81 0.08 6.30
N THR A 19 10.43 -1.19 6.33
CA THR A 19 10.85 -2.22 5.36
C THR A 19 9.86 -2.41 4.21
N ASN A 20 8.60 -2.08 4.47
CA ASN A 20 7.49 -2.27 3.54
C ASN A 20 6.84 -0.92 3.19
N PHE A 21 6.42 -0.80 1.94
CA PHE A 21 5.92 0.44 1.36
C PHE A 21 4.60 0.18 0.62
N LEU A 22 3.63 1.06 0.85
CA LEU A 22 2.35 1.08 0.16
C LEU A 22 2.02 2.53 -0.21
N THR A 23 1.89 2.79 -1.50
CA THR A 23 1.62 4.14 -2.03
C THR A 23 0.34 4.13 -2.85
N VAL A 24 -0.52 5.13 -2.63
CA VAL A 24 -1.76 5.29 -3.38
C VAL A 24 -1.74 6.62 -4.11
N LYS A 25 -1.81 6.62 -5.43
CA LYS A 25 -1.77 7.83 -6.28
C LYS A 25 -2.94 7.88 -7.25
N ASN A 26 -3.39 9.08 -7.60
CA ASN A 26 -4.30 9.27 -8.72
C ASN A 26 -3.56 9.34 -10.07
N SER A 27 -4.30 9.44 -11.17
CA SER A 27 -3.74 9.57 -12.52
C SER A 27 -2.85 10.80 -12.75
N LYS A 28 -2.97 11.83 -11.91
CA LYS A 28 -2.11 13.03 -11.93
C LYS A 28 -0.83 12.85 -11.09
N GLY A 29 -0.61 11.67 -10.51
CA GLY A 29 0.53 11.38 -9.65
C GLY A 29 0.40 11.92 -8.22
N LYS A 30 -0.72 12.56 -7.86
CA LYS A 30 -0.97 13.06 -6.50
C LYS A 30 -1.14 11.90 -5.54
N GLU A 31 -0.39 11.92 -4.44
CA GLU A 31 -0.53 10.93 -3.38
C GLU A 31 -1.79 11.15 -2.55
N LEU A 32 -2.59 10.09 -2.44
CA LEU A 32 -3.87 10.04 -1.72
C LEU A 32 -3.73 9.41 -0.33
N SER A 33 -2.60 8.76 -0.05
CA SER A 33 -2.24 8.16 1.23
C SER A 33 -1.50 9.14 2.16
N ASP A 34 -1.44 8.80 3.45
CA ASP A 34 -0.59 9.47 4.45
C ASP A 34 0.89 9.05 4.39
N GLY A 35 1.22 8.04 3.56
CA GLY A 35 2.57 7.51 3.35
C GLY A 35 3.06 6.60 4.50
N LYS A 36 2.27 6.45 5.56
CA LYS A 36 2.63 5.70 6.76
C LYS A 36 2.08 4.28 6.68
N ALA A 37 2.73 3.46 5.86
CA ALA A 37 2.35 2.06 5.73
C ALA A 37 2.65 1.30 7.03
N PHE A 38 1.73 0.43 7.44
CA PHE A 38 1.90 -0.45 8.59
C PHE A 38 1.54 -1.89 8.24
N VAL A 39 2.20 -2.83 8.91
CA VAL A 39 2.08 -4.26 8.65
C VAL A 39 1.38 -4.95 9.81
N GLY A 40 0.49 -5.88 9.50
CA GLY A 40 -0.12 -6.80 10.45
C GLY A 40 -0.25 -8.19 9.82
N GLY A 41 0.59 -9.14 10.25
CA GLY A 41 0.69 -10.47 9.65
C GLY A 41 1.00 -10.40 8.16
N ALA A 42 0.09 -10.92 7.33
CA ALA A 42 0.18 -10.92 5.87
C ALA A 42 -0.34 -9.64 5.18
N ARG A 43 -0.76 -8.62 5.94
CA ARG A 43 -1.33 -7.39 5.38
C ARG A 43 -0.39 -6.20 5.51
N ILE A 44 -0.28 -5.43 4.44
CA ILE A 44 0.20 -4.04 4.49
C ILE A 44 -0.97 -3.08 4.29
N SER A 45 -1.03 -2.03 5.11
CA SER A 45 -2.14 -1.08 5.14
C SER A 45 -1.66 0.36 5.15
N VAL A 46 -2.48 1.29 4.64
CA VAL A 46 -2.23 2.74 4.69
C VAL A 46 -3.54 3.51 4.83
N ASN A 47 -3.49 4.68 5.49
CA ASN A 47 -4.67 5.55 5.57
C ASN A 47 -4.81 6.41 4.32
N ILE A 48 -6.05 6.54 3.84
CA ILE A 48 -6.39 7.46 2.75
C ILE A 48 -6.80 8.83 3.32
N LYS A 49 -5.99 9.86 3.01
CA LYS A 49 -6.20 11.26 3.43
C LYS A 49 -7.14 12.01 2.49
N ASP A 50 -7.03 11.79 1.19
CA ASP A 50 -7.87 12.43 0.18
C ASP A 50 -8.89 11.44 -0.38
N ARG A 51 -10.14 11.59 0.05
CA ARG A 51 -11.24 10.68 -0.27
C ARG A 51 -12.14 11.19 -1.39
N SER A 52 -11.94 12.42 -1.86
CA SER A 52 -12.73 12.99 -2.95
C SER A 52 -12.17 12.61 -4.32
N ALA A 53 -11.02 11.94 -4.35
CA ALA A 53 -10.40 11.47 -5.58
C ALA A 53 -11.29 10.45 -6.31
N THR A 54 -11.73 10.82 -7.50
CA THR A 54 -12.42 9.96 -8.46
C THR A 54 -11.52 9.67 -9.67
N GLY A 55 -11.88 8.66 -10.45
CA GLY A 55 -11.14 8.25 -11.64
C GLY A 55 -10.09 7.19 -11.33
N THR A 56 -9.07 7.11 -12.17
CA THR A 56 -8.04 6.06 -12.10
C THR A 56 -7.11 6.27 -10.90
N ILE A 57 -7.04 5.25 -10.05
CA ILE A 57 -6.19 5.16 -8.87
C ILE A 57 -5.18 4.03 -9.09
N LYS A 58 -3.90 4.32 -8.82
CA LYS A 58 -2.81 3.37 -8.81
C LYS A 58 -2.38 3.10 -7.37
N VAL A 59 -2.39 1.83 -6.98
CA VAL A 59 -1.83 1.32 -5.73
C VAL A 59 -0.55 0.59 -6.07
N SER A 60 0.56 1.01 -5.50
CA SER A 60 1.86 0.36 -5.68
C SER A 60 2.37 -0.11 -4.32
N TRP A 61 3.01 -1.27 -4.29
CA TRP A 61 3.63 -1.79 -3.09
C TRP A 61 5.02 -2.36 -3.36
N ARG A 62 5.83 -2.33 -2.30
CA ARG A 62 7.04 -3.13 -2.13
C ARG A 62 6.98 -3.71 -0.73
N VAL A 63 6.84 -5.02 -0.62
CA VAL A 63 6.87 -5.74 0.66
C VAL A 63 8.04 -6.70 0.70
N VAL A 64 8.38 -7.19 1.88
CA VAL A 64 9.36 -8.26 2.08
C VAL A 64 8.66 -9.35 2.88
N SER A 65 8.60 -10.53 2.30
CA SER A 65 8.02 -11.71 2.95
C SER A 65 8.90 -12.15 4.14
N GLU A 66 8.35 -12.97 5.03
CA GLU A 66 9.07 -13.48 6.22
C GLU A 66 10.34 -14.28 5.86
N ASP A 67 10.38 -14.87 4.67
CA ASP A 67 11.55 -15.56 4.10
C ASP A 67 12.65 -14.62 3.56
N GLY A 68 12.42 -13.30 3.63
CA GLY A 68 13.36 -12.27 3.20
C GLY A 68 13.25 -11.87 1.72
N HIS A 69 12.35 -12.48 0.93
CA HIS A 69 12.21 -12.12 -0.47
C HIS A 69 11.40 -10.81 -0.65
N PRO A 70 11.95 -9.80 -1.34
CA PRO A 70 11.20 -8.61 -1.68
C PRO A 70 10.24 -8.85 -2.85
N VAL A 71 8.98 -8.45 -2.68
CA VAL A 71 7.93 -8.51 -3.71
C VAL A 71 7.44 -7.10 -4.01
N SER A 72 7.46 -6.72 -5.28
CA SER A 72 6.97 -5.41 -5.74
C SER A 72 5.96 -5.58 -6.86
N SER A 73 4.84 -4.88 -6.77
CA SER A 73 3.86 -4.84 -7.86
C SER A 73 2.95 -3.62 -7.71
N PHE A 74 2.01 -3.48 -8.63
CA PHE A 74 0.99 -2.45 -8.59
C PHE A 74 -0.33 -2.97 -9.14
N LEU A 75 -1.42 -2.32 -8.71
CA LEU A 75 -2.77 -2.51 -9.22
C LEU A 75 -3.34 -1.14 -9.58
N THR A 76 -4.13 -1.10 -10.64
CA THR A 76 -4.88 0.09 -11.04
C THR A 76 -6.37 -0.22 -11.03
N PHE A 77 -7.18 0.67 -10.46
CA PHE A 77 -8.64 0.58 -10.51
C PHE A 77 -9.28 1.95 -10.70
N THR A 78 -10.55 1.98 -11.07
CA THR A 78 -11.30 3.23 -11.27
C THR A 78 -12.30 3.44 -10.14
N VAL A 79 -12.21 4.59 -9.46
CA VAL A 79 -13.21 5.04 -8.48
C VAL A 79 -14.27 5.87 -9.19
N ARG A 80 -15.53 5.46 -9.04
CA ARG A 80 -16.69 6.23 -9.50
C ARG A 80 -17.36 6.91 -8.30
N LYS A 81 -18.07 8.00 -8.57
CA LYS A 81 -18.80 8.78 -7.56
C LYS A 81 -20.13 8.11 -7.22
#